data_AF-A0A6B0HQB7-F1
#
_entry.id   AF-A0A6B0HQB7-F1
#
_cell.length_a   1.000
_cell.length_b   1.000
_cell.length_c   1.000
_cell.angle_alpha   90.00
_cell.angle_beta   90.00
_cell.angle_gamma   90.00
#
_symmetry.space_group_name_H-M   'P 1'
#
loop_
_entity.id
_entity.type
_entity.pdbx_description
1 polymer ?
#
loop_
_entity_poly.entity_id
_entity_poly.type
_entity_poly.pdbx_seq_one_letter_code
_entity_poly.pdbx_strand_id
1 'polypeptide(L)'
;MTWLLARDLCKAKHIHSLQQYLIYTFDIKGISRACLQELARHRIASLSVKSTRYTLKELAREAESLGQPHILSKYVVISDIKEINMKNTATLEAIQKLLNQKEPQDKVKYLLPESYKTNLVWTINARSLQNFLELRTSKAALKEIQNLAHKIYEALPSEHKYIFKDSIKKV
;
A
#
# COMPACT_ATOMS: atom_id res chain seq x y z
N MET A 1 20.55 25.52 -23.08
CA MET A 1 21.77 25.07 -22.36
C MET A 1 21.47 24.89 -20.87
N THR A 2 20.42 24.16 -20.50
CA THR A 2 19.94 24.04 -19.10
C THR A 2 19.67 22.59 -18.68
N TRP A 3 19.43 21.68 -19.64
CA TRP A 3 19.22 20.26 -19.37
C TRP A 3 20.50 19.46 -19.04
N LEU A 4 21.67 19.96 -19.42
CA LEU A 4 22.95 19.27 -19.20
C LEU A 4 23.41 19.33 -17.74
N LEU A 5 23.19 20.46 -17.06
CA LEU A 5 23.63 20.66 -15.67
C LEU A 5 22.95 19.70 -14.69
N ALA A 6 21.64 19.46 -14.84
CA ALA A 6 20.91 18.54 -13.96
C ALA A 6 21.39 17.09 -14.09
N ARG A 7 21.75 16.65 -15.30
CA ARG A 7 22.21 15.27 -15.55
C ARG A 7 23.62 15.02 -14.98
N ASP A 8 24.51 16.00 -15.10
CA ASP A 8 25.88 15.87 -14.60
C ASP A 8 25.97 16.09 -13.07
N LEU A 9 25.11 16.95 -12.49
CA LEU A 9 24.92 17.06 -11.04
C LEU A 9 24.31 15.79 -10.43
N CYS A 10 23.49 15.05 -11.18
CA CYS A 10 23.00 13.73 -10.76
C CYS A 10 24.08 12.64 -10.74
N LYS A 11 25.29 12.89 -11.27
CA LYS A 11 26.43 11.97 -11.14
C LYS A 11 27.34 12.33 -9.96
N ALA A 12 27.37 13.60 -9.58
CA ALA A 12 28.11 14.09 -8.42
C ALA A 12 27.28 13.84 -7.14
N LYS A 13 27.92 13.48 -6.02
CA LYS A 13 27.31 13.14 -4.71
C LYS A 13 26.38 14.20 -4.07
N HIS A 14 26.03 15.28 -4.78
CA HIS A 14 25.10 16.34 -4.38
C HIS A 14 23.65 16.14 -4.86
N ILE A 15 23.34 15.01 -5.50
CA ILE A 15 21.99 14.61 -5.97
C ILE A 15 20.90 14.76 -4.87
N HIS A 16 21.29 14.51 -3.62
CA HIS A 16 20.37 14.43 -2.48
C HIS A 16 19.66 15.74 -2.14
N SER A 17 20.18 16.91 -2.54
CA SER A 17 19.52 18.20 -2.29
C SER A 17 18.44 18.49 -3.33
N LEU A 18 18.69 18.20 -4.61
CA LEU A 18 17.74 18.46 -5.71
C LEU A 18 16.57 17.47 -5.74
N GLN A 19 16.82 16.21 -5.36
CA GLN A 19 15.77 15.17 -5.27
C GLN A 19 14.68 15.46 -4.23
N GLN A 20 14.93 16.35 -3.27
CA GLN A 20 13.94 16.68 -2.25
C GLN A 20 12.78 17.51 -2.81
N TYR A 21 12.99 18.21 -3.92
CA TYR A 21 11.98 19.06 -4.57
C TYR A 21 11.05 18.29 -5.51
N LEU A 22 11.44 17.09 -5.92
CA LEU A 22 10.58 16.19 -6.68
C LEU A 22 9.64 15.45 -5.73
N ILE A 23 8.35 15.74 -5.81
CA ILE A 23 7.31 15.16 -4.97
C ILE A 23 6.36 14.35 -5.85
N TYR A 24 6.11 13.11 -5.45
CA TYR A 24 5.16 12.22 -6.12
C TYR A 24 3.98 11.94 -5.20
N THR A 25 2.77 11.94 -5.77
CA THR A 25 1.55 11.54 -5.08
C THR A 25 0.94 10.36 -5.80
N PHE A 26 0.73 9.27 -5.07
CA PHE A 26 0.19 8.01 -5.56
C PHE A 26 -1.16 7.74 -4.91
N ASP A 27 -2.13 7.30 -5.72
CA ASP A 27 -3.39 6.71 -5.24
C ASP A 27 -3.22 5.18 -5.25
N ILE A 28 -3.09 4.60 -4.06
CA ILE A 28 -2.83 3.17 -3.87
C ILE A 28 -4.11 2.51 -3.40
N LYS A 29 -4.60 1.51 -4.16
CA LYS A 29 -5.84 0.80 -3.88
C LYS A 29 -5.61 -0.69 -3.66
N GLY A 30 -6.38 -1.25 -2.73
CA GLY A 30 -6.47 -2.70 -2.53
C GLY A 30 -5.24 -3.35 -1.91
N ILE A 31 -4.49 -2.61 -1.08
CA ILE A 31 -3.40 -3.18 -0.27
C ILE A 31 -3.93 -3.71 1.06
N SER A 32 -3.29 -4.72 1.63
CA SER A 32 -3.62 -5.21 2.97
C SER A 32 -3.26 -4.19 4.06
N ARG A 33 -3.90 -4.32 5.22
CA ARG A 33 -3.51 -3.58 6.43
C ARG A 33 -2.10 -3.98 6.89
N ALA A 34 -1.70 -5.24 6.73
CA ALA A 34 -0.32 -5.69 7.00
C ALA A 34 0.70 -4.88 6.17
N CYS A 35 0.45 -4.72 4.86
CA CYS A 35 1.31 -3.92 3.99
C CYS A 35 1.28 -2.44 4.37
N LEU A 36 0.12 -1.91 4.80
CA LEU A 36 0.02 -0.54 5.31
C LEU A 36 0.90 -0.34 6.56
N GLN A 37 0.95 -1.29 7.49
CA GLN A 37 1.78 -1.17 8.70
C GLN A 37 3.26 -1.01 8.34
N GLU A 38 3.75 -1.77 7.36
CA GLU A 38 5.12 -1.66 6.85
C GLU A 38 5.37 -0.35 6.08
N LEU A 39 4.39 0.10 5.30
CA LEU A 39 4.47 1.37 4.56
C LEU A 39 4.51 2.57 5.53
N ALA A 40 3.71 2.54 6.59
CA ALA A 40 3.62 3.61 7.59
C ALA A 40 4.93 3.84 8.37
N ARG A 41 5.89 2.92 8.31
CA ARG A 41 7.22 3.08 8.93
C ARG A 41 8.12 4.07 8.17
N HIS A 42 7.78 4.40 6.93
CA HIS A 42 8.50 5.40 6.14
C HIS A 42 8.02 6.81 6.52
N ARG A 43 8.59 7.33 7.62
CA ARG A 43 8.18 8.59 8.27
C ARG A 43 8.31 9.85 7.39
N ILE A 44 9.20 9.84 6.41
CA ILE A 44 9.43 10.99 5.51
C ILE A 44 8.52 10.83 4.28
N ALA A 45 7.21 10.79 4.54
CA ALA A 45 6.14 10.73 3.56
C ALA A 45 4.82 11.13 4.23
N SER A 46 3.84 11.54 3.43
CA SER A 46 2.49 11.86 3.89
C SER A 46 1.52 10.77 3.44
N LEU A 47 0.70 10.28 4.36
CA LEU A 47 -0.26 9.19 4.13
C LEU A 47 -1.67 9.67 4.50
N SER A 48 -2.61 9.54 3.57
CA SER A 48 -4.05 9.71 3.84
C SER A 48 -4.74 8.38 3.60
N VAL A 49 -5.20 7.73 4.67
CA VAL A 49 -5.68 6.35 4.64
C VAL A 49 -7.19 6.31 4.82
N LYS A 50 -7.86 5.43 4.06
CA LYS A 50 -9.29 5.13 4.25
C LYS A 50 -9.53 4.60 5.67
N SER A 51 -10.27 5.36 6.47
CA SER A 51 -10.52 5.02 7.87
C SER A 51 -11.55 3.90 7.99
N THR A 52 -11.18 2.79 8.65
CA THR A 52 -12.11 1.70 8.97
C THR A 52 -13.17 2.13 9.99
N ARG A 53 -12.95 3.20 10.76
CA ARG A 53 -13.93 3.70 11.74
C ARG A 53 -15.23 4.22 11.10
N TYR A 54 -15.15 4.68 9.85
CA TYR A 54 -16.27 5.30 9.14
C TYR A 54 -16.77 4.46 7.95
N THR A 55 -15.93 3.56 7.45
CA THR A 55 -16.17 2.86 6.18
C THR A 55 -16.59 1.40 6.35
N LEU A 56 -16.58 0.87 7.57
CA LEU A 56 -17.02 -0.51 7.82
C LEU A 56 -18.49 -0.76 7.49
N LYS A 57 -19.32 0.29 7.48
CA LYS A 57 -20.73 0.21 7.05
C LYS A 57 -20.89 -0.28 5.61
N GLU A 58 -19.87 -0.14 4.75
CA GLU A 58 -19.89 -0.69 3.39
C GLU A 58 -20.00 -2.21 3.39
N LEU A 59 -19.44 -2.89 4.41
CA LEU A 59 -19.49 -4.35 4.54
C LEU A 59 -20.87 -4.83 5.01
N ALA A 60 -21.55 -4.04 5.85
CA ALA A 60 -22.92 -4.33 6.26
C ALA A 60 -23.94 -4.23 5.11
N ARG A 61 -23.64 -3.42 4.08
CA ARG A 61 -24.50 -3.25 2.90
C ARG A 61 -24.29 -4.31 1.82
N GLU A 62 -23.26 -5.14 1.94
CA GLU A 62 -23.00 -6.22 0.98
C GLU A 62 -24.05 -7.32 1.15
N ALA A 63 -24.93 -7.46 0.16
CA ALA A 63 -26.03 -8.43 0.21
C ALA A 63 -25.60 -9.83 -0.21
N GLU A 64 -24.49 -9.92 -0.95
CA GLU A 64 -23.97 -11.18 -1.48
C GLU A 64 -23.12 -11.92 -0.42
N SER A 65 -23.08 -13.26 -0.53
CA SER A 65 -22.36 -14.10 0.41
C SER A 65 -20.84 -13.91 0.31
N LEU A 66 -20.21 -13.54 1.43
CA LEU A 66 -18.75 -13.37 1.56
C LEU A 66 -17.94 -14.66 1.31
N GLY A 67 -18.62 -15.82 1.21
CA GLY A 67 -18.03 -17.10 0.84
C GLY A 67 -17.65 -17.22 -0.64
N GLN A 68 -18.15 -16.34 -1.51
CA GLN A 68 -17.73 -16.36 -2.91
C GLN A 68 -16.35 -15.72 -3.07
N PRO A 69 -15.41 -16.36 -3.80
CA PRO A 69 -14.05 -15.83 -3.96
C PRO A 69 -14.00 -14.42 -4.55
N HIS A 70 -14.89 -14.11 -5.49
CA HIS A 70 -14.98 -12.79 -6.12
C HIS A 70 -15.27 -11.68 -5.10
N ILE A 71 -16.23 -11.91 -4.21
CA ILE A 71 -16.62 -10.94 -3.17
C ILE A 71 -15.56 -10.85 -2.09
N LEU A 72 -15.02 -11.99 -1.64
CA LEU A 72 -13.92 -12.01 -0.67
C LEU A 72 -12.72 -11.19 -1.17
N SER A 73 -12.40 -11.31 -2.46
CA SER A 73 -11.31 -10.56 -3.09
C SER A 73 -11.50 -9.03 -3.03
N LYS A 74 -12.73 -8.52 -2.90
CA LYS A 74 -13.01 -7.09 -2.79
C LYS A 74 -12.55 -6.52 -1.45
N TYR A 75 -12.66 -7.31 -0.38
CA TYR A 75 -12.42 -6.89 0.99
C TYR A 75 -11.10 -7.39 1.57
N VAL A 76 -10.55 -8.49 1.07
CA VAL A 76 -9.38 -9.16 1.62
C VAL A 76 -8.38 -9.50 0.52
N VAL A 77 -7.08 -9.41 0.85
CA VAL A 77 -6.01 -9.95 0.01
C VAL A 77 -6.03 -11.47 0.13
N ILE A 78 -6.32 -12.15 -0.98
CA ILE A 78 -6.39 -13.60 -1.05
C ILE A 78 -4.99 -14.18 -0.88
N SER A 79 -4.88 -15.20 -0.03
CA SER A 79 -3.66 -15.99 0.15
C SER A 79 -3.73 -17.29 -0.68
N ASP A 80 -2.58 -17.86 -1.02
CA ASP A 80 -2.49 -19.18 -1.66
C ASP A 80 -2.98 -20.31 -0.74
N ILE A 81 -3.05 -20.06 0.57
CA ILE A 81 -3.49 -21.03 1.57
C ILE A 81 -5.01 -20.93 1.77
N LYS A 82 -5.73 -21.98 1.37
CA LYS A 82 -7.21 -22.06 1.46
C LYS A 82 -7.75 -21.84 2.87
N GLU A 83 -7.10 -22.40 3.88
CA GLU A 83 -7.54 -22.29 5.28
C GLU A 83 -7.55 -20.83 5.77
N ILE A 84 -6.57 -20.02 5.35
CA ILE A 84 -6.51 -18.59 5.67
C ILE A 84 -7.72 -17.87 5.07
N ASN A 85 -8.05 -18.18 3.81
CA ASN A 85 -9.20 -17.57 3.14
C ASN A 85 -10.51 -17.95 3.82
N MET A 86 -10.68 -19.21 4.21
CA MET A 86 -11.86 -19.67 4.95
C MET A 86 -12.03 -18.95 6.29
N LYS A 87 -10.94 -18.81 7.07
CA LYS A 87 -10.97 -18.08 8.34
C LYS A 87 -11.28 -16.60 8.12
N ASN A 88 -10.67 -15.97 7.12
CA ASN A 88 -10.97 -14.58 6.77
C ASN A 88 -12.45 -14.39 6.41
N THR A 89 -13.03 -15.28 5.60
CA THR A 89 -14.47 -15.25 5.30
C THR A 89 -15.32 -15.30 6.57
N ALA A 90 -15.07 -16.28 7.45
CA ALA A 90 -15.82 -16.43 8.70
C ALA A 90 -15.69 -15.19 9.60
N THR A 91 -14.50 -14.57 9.66
CA THR A 91 -14.27 -13.33 10.40
C THR A 91 -15.07 -12.16 9.80
N LEU A 92 -15.11 -12.02 8.48
CA LEU A 92 -15.89 -10.96 7.83
C LEU A 92 -17.40 -11.14 8.04
N GLU A 93 -17.89 -12.38 7.98
CA GLU A 93 -19.30 -12.70 8.27
C GLU A 93 -19.67 -12.36 9.73
N ALA A 94 -18.78 -12.66 10.68
CA ALA A 94 -18.96 -12.27 12.07
C ALA A 94 -18.99 -10.74 12.24
N ILE A 95 -18.13 -10.00 11.54
CA ILE A 95 -18.14 -8.53 11.49
C ILE A 95 -19.47 -8.03 10.92
N GLN A 96 -19.94 -8.60 9.81
CA GLN A 96 -21.21 -8.24 9.19
C GLN A 96 -22.38 -8.39 10.15
N LYS A 97 -22.42 -9.52 10.89
CA LYS A 97 -23.44 -9.76 11.92
C LYS A 97 -23.42 -8.71 13.03
N LEU A 98 -22.25 -8.36 13.55
CA LEU A 98 -22.11 -7.33 14.60
C LEU A 98 -22.53 -5.94 14.09
N LEU A 99 -22.19 -5.59 12.84
CA LEU A 99 -22.60 -4.32 12.24
C LEU A 99 -24.12 -4.26 12.04
N ASN A 100 -24.76 -5.37 11.67
CA ASN A 100 -26.21 -5.48 11.54
C ASN A 100 -26.94 -5.36 12.89
N GLN A 101 -26.27 -5.76 13.99
CA GLN A 101 -26.74 -5.53 15.37
C GLN A 101 -26.56 -4.07 15.84
N LYS A 102 -26.08 -3.17 14.99
CA LYS A 102 -25.81 -1.75 15.28
C LYS A 102 -24.74 -1.51 16.35
N GLU A 103 -23.83 -2.46 16.54
CA GLU A 103 -22.66 -2.26 17.40
C GLU A 103 -21.75 -1.14 16.85
N PRO A 104 -21.07 -0.37 17.71
CA PRO A 104 -20.21 0.72 17.27
C PRO A 104 -19.00 0.19 16.50
N GLN A 105 -18.76 0.77 15.32
CA GLN A 105 -17.64 0.41 14.42
C GLN A 105 -16.28 0.44 15.11
N ASP A 106 -16.09 1.33 16.09
CA ASP A 106 -14.86 1.45 16.86
C ASP A 106 -14.56 0.21 17.72
N LYS A 107 -15.56 -0.57 18.09
CA LYS A 107 -15.40 -1.86 18.77
C LYS A 107 -15.30 -3.01 17.77
N VAL A 108 -16.14 -3.00 16.74
CA VAL A 108 -16.14 -4.07 15.72
C VAL A 108 -14.81 -4.16 14.98
N LYS A 109 -14.11 -3.02 14.78
CA LYS A 109 -12.82 -2.99 14.06
C LYS A 109 -11.73 -3.87 14.70
N TYR A 110 -11.81 -4.20 15.99
CA TYR A 110 -10.82 -5.07 16.65
C TYR A 110 -10.86 -6.50 16.13
N LEU A 111 -11.95 -6.91 15.48
CA LEU A 111 -12.08 -8.20 14.84
C LEU A 111 -11.51 -8.22 13.40
N LEU A 112 -11.11 -7.06 12.84
CA LEU A 112 -10.65 -7.00 11.45
C LEU A 112 -9.36 -7.79 11.22
N PRO A 113 -9.29 -8.63 10.18
CA PRO A 113 -8.06 -9.30 9.81
C PRO A 113 -7.06 -8.31 9.19
N GLU A 114 -5.76 -8.58 9.35
CA GLU A 114 -4.69 -7.77 8.74
C GLU A 114 -4.66 -7.87 7.20
N SER A 115 -5.28 -8.90 6.65
CA SER A 115 -5.48 -9.08 5.20
C SER A 115 -6.57 -8.18 4.63
N TYR A 116 -7.32 -7.45 5.47
CA TYR A 116 -8.36 -6.52 5.01
C TYR A 116 -7.76 -5.43 4.13
N LYS A 117 -8.45 -5.13 3.03
CA LYS A 117 -8.00 -4.17 2.03
C LYS A 117 -8.27 -2.75 2.49
N THR A 118 -7.30 -1.88 2.21
CA THR A 118 -7.41 -0.45 2.42
C THR A 118 -6.90 0.30 1.20
N ASN A 119 -7.41 1.52 1.05
CA ASN A 119 -6.99 2.45 0.02
C ASN A 119 -6.36 3.65 0.70
N LEU A 120 -5.35 4.22 0.08
CA LEU A 120 -4.65 5.38 0.62
C LEU A 120 -4.04 6.23 -0.47
N VAL A 121 -3.91 7.51 -0.17
CA VAL A 121 -3.08 8.44 -0.93
C VAL A 121 -1.75 8.56 -0.23
N TRP A 122 -0.66 8.38 -0.97
CA TRP A 122 0.70 8.43 -0.46
C TRP A 122 1.50 9.46 -1.23
N THR A 123 2.01 10.46 -0.52
CA THR A 123 2.87 11.50 -1.07
C THR A 123 4.27 11.37 -0.51
N ILE A 124 5.27 11.30 -1.39
CA ILE A 124 6.67 11.08 -1.00
C ILE A 124 7.61 11.86 -1.92
N ASN A 125 8.71 12.38 -1.36
CA ASN A 125 9.75 13.01 -2.17
C ASN A 125 10.67 11.96 -2.84
N ALA A 126 11.39 12.34 -3.89
CA ALA A 126 12.23 11.39 -4.63
C ALA A 126 13.32 10.77 -3.75
N ARG A 127 13.91 11.52 -2.81
CA ARG A 127 14.95 11.00 -1.90
C ARG A 127 14.43 9.89 -1.00
N SER A 128 13.29 10.10 -0.35
CA SER A 128 12.64 9.10 0.49
C SER A 128 12.13 7.93 -0.34
N LEU A 129 11.69 8.19 -1.58
CA LEU A 129 11.28 7.14 -2.51
C LEU A 129 12.44 6.22 -2.89
N GLN A 130 13.65 6.74 -3.09
CA GLN A 130 14.85 5.91 -3.29
C GLN A 130 15.09 4.98 -2.10
N ASN A 131 15.08 5.51 -0.87
CA ASN A 131 15.22 4.70 0.34
C ASN A 131 14.09 3.65 0.48
N PHE A 132 12.86 4.02 0.13
CA PHE A 132 11.73 3.09 0.11
C PHE A 132 11.98 1.93 -0.87
N LEU A 133 12.36 2.23 -2.11
CA LEU A 133 12.61 1.22 -3.14
C LEU A 133 13.76 0.31 -2.75
N GLU A 134 14.85 0.84 -2.20
CA GLU A 134 16.02 0.04 -1.80
C GLU A 134 15.69 -0.97 -0.70
N LEU A 135 14.93 -0.54 0.31
CA LEU A 135 14.53 -1.40 1.44
C LEU A 135 13.45 -2.40 1.04
N ARG A 136 12.45 -1.96 0.26
CA ARG A 136 11.24 -2.75 0.00
C ARG A 136 11.31 -3.61 -1.26
N THR A 137 12.30 -3.40 -2.14
CA THR A 137 12.64 -4.36 -3.21
C THR A 137 13.59 -5.48 -2.75
N SER A 138 14.04 -5.45 -1.48
CA SER A 138 14.91 -6.49 -0.94
C SER A 138 14.17 -7.83 -0.75
N LYS A 139 14.89 -8.94 -0.90
CA LYS A 139 14.35 -10.30 -0.73
C LYS A 139 13.81 -10.58 0.69
N ALA A 140 14.26 -9.81 1.68
CA ALA A 140 13.82 -9.92 3.07
C ALA A 140 12.47 -9.23 3.35
N ALA A 141 12.01 -8.36 2.45
CA ALA A 141 10.73 -7.66 2.62
C ALA A 141 9.54 -8.59 2.36
N LEU A 142 8.37 -8.26 2.94
CA LEU A 142 7.12 -8.97 2.65
C LEU A 142 6.81 -8.96 1.14
N LYS A 143 6.34 -10.08 0.58
CA LYS A 143 6.10 -10.18 -0.87
C LYS A 143 5.11 -9.13 -1.39
N GLU A 144 4.10 -8.79 -0.60
CA GLU A 144 3.11 -7.76 -0.96
C GLU A 144 3.75 -6.37 -1.10
N ILE A 145 4.62 -5.96 -0.16
CA ILE A 145 5.28 -4.65 -0.23
C ILE A 145 6.35 -4.61 -1.33
N GLN A 146 6.99 -5.75 -1.64
CA GLN A 146 7.87 -5.86 -2.82
C GLN A 146 7.08 -5.59 -4.10
N ASN A 147 5.93 -6.26 -4.28
CA ASN A 147 5.08 -6.07 -5.43
C ASN A 147 4.57 -4.62 -5.52
N LEU A 148 4.21 -4.01 -4.38
CA LEU A 148 3.84 -2.60 -4.31
C LEU A 148 4.99 -1.69 -4.76
N ALA A 149 6.22 -1.95 -4.30
CA ALA A 149 7.40 -1.17 -4.68
C ALA A 149 7.69 -1.23 -6.19
N HIS A 150 7.56 -2.41 -6.81
CA HIS A 150 7.70 -2.55 -8.26
C HIS A 150 6.60 -1.79 -9.02
N LYS A 151 5.34 -1.90 -8.59
CA LYS A 151 4.22 -1.15 -9.20
C LYS A 151 4.39 0.36 -9.08
N ILE A 152 4.88 0.85 -7.93
CA ILE A 152 5.18 2.27 -7.74
C ILE A 152 6.24 2.72 -8.74
N TYR A 153 7.31 1.94 -8.93
CA TYR A 153 8.34 2.27 -9.91
C TYR A 153 7.81 2.27 -11.36
N GLU A 154 6.97 1.30 -11.70
CA GLU A 154 6.35 1.22 -13.02
C GLU A 154 5.46 2.42 -13.32
N ALA A 155 4.73 2.90 -12.30
CA ALA A 155 3.84 4.05 -12.37
C ALA A 155 4.57 5.41 -12.47
N LEU A 156 5.87 5.47 -12.21
CA LEU A 156 6.65 6.70 -12.39
C LEU A 156 6.72 7.10 -13.88
N PRO A 157 6.78 8.41 -14.20
CA PRO A 157 7.05 8.88 -15.56
C PRO A 157 8.37 8.30 -16.08
N SER A 158 8.38 7.84 -17.33
CA SER A 158 9.56 7.22 -17.97
C SER A 158 10.80 8.11 -17.88
N GLU A 159 10.63 9.42 -17.99
CA GLU A 159 11.69 10.41 -17.88
C GLU A 159 12.33 10.47 -16.49
N HIS A 160 11.63 10.08 -15.42
CA HIS A 160 12.16 10.11 -14.06
C HIS A 160 12.72 8.76 -13.60
N LYS A 161 12.47 7.66 -14.35
CA LYS A 161 12.89 6.30 -13.97
C LYS A 161 14.40 6.14 -13.85
N TYR A 162 15.20 6.94 -14.55
CA TYR A 162 16.67 6.88 -14.46
C TYR A 162 17.18 7.23 -13.05
N ILE A 163 16.46 8.06 -12.30
CA ILE A 163 16.84 8.51 -10.95
C ILE A 163 16.81 7.35 -9.94
N PHE A 164 15.97 6.33 -10.19
CA PHE A 164 15.72 5.23 -9.26
C PHE A 164 16.29 3.90 -9.74
N LYS A 165 16.99 3.87 -10.87
CA LYS A 165 17.47 2.64 -11.52
C LYS A 165 18.38 1.82 -10.61
N ASP A 166 19.23 2.49 -9.83
CA ASP A 166 20.19 1.84 -8.93
C ASP A 166 19.55 1.42 -7.59
N SER A 167 18.39 1.99 -7.25
CA SER A 167 17.66 1.69 -6.01
C SER A 167 16.80 0.43 -6.10
N ILE A 168 16.66 -0.17 -7.29
CA ILE A 168 15.85 -1.36 -7.50
C ILE A 168 16.73 -2.58 -7.60
N LYS A 169 16.55 -3.49 -6.67
CA LYS A 169 17.15 -4.82 -6.76
C LYS A 169 16.33 -5.65 -7.74
N LYS A 170 16.99 -6.19 -8.77
CA LYS A 170 16.36 -7.19 -9.65
C LYS A 170 16.01 -8.42 -8.82
N VAL A 171 14.76 -8.86 -8.93
CA VAL A 171 14.23 -10.07 -8.26
C VAL A 171 14.99 -11.30 -8.74
#